data_AF-A0A529N5W4-F1
#
_entry.id   AF-A0A529N5W4-F1
#
_cell.length_a   1.000
_cell.length_b   1.000
_cell.length_c   1.000
_cell.angle_alpha   90.00
_cell.angle_beta   90.00
_cell.angle_gamma   90.00
#
_symmetry.space_group_name_H-M   'P 1'
#
loop_
_entity.id
_entity.type
_entity.pdbx_description
1 polymer ?
#
loop_
_entity_poly.entity_id
_entity_poly.type
_entity_poly.pdbx_seq_one_letter_code
_entity_poly.pdbx_strand_id
1 'polypeptide(L)'
;IFHTLRKKLKDAGHNTNVGDEGGFAPNLKSAPSALDFIMESIEKAGFRPGEDVALGLDCAATEFFKDGNYVYEGEKKTRDPKAQAKYLAKLASDYPIITIEDGLAEDDWEGWKILTDLIGKKTQLVGDDLFVTNTARLRDGIHM
;
A
#
# COMPACT_ATOMS: atom_id res chain seq x y z
N ILE A 1 9.51 -16.94 -4.19
CA ILE A 1 9.51 -15.49 -3.89
C ILE A 1 9.78 -15.24 -2.41
N PHE A 2 8.92 -15.70 -1.49
CA PHE A 2 9.12 -15.52 -0.04
C PHE A 2 10.51 -15.94 0.48
N HIS A 3 10.98 -17.15 0.15
CA HIS A 3 12.32 -17.61 0.56
C HIS A 3 13.46 -16.80 -0.09
N THR A 4 13.26 -16.30 -1.31
CA THR A 4 14.20 -15.42 -2.02
C THR A 4 14.30 -14.08 -1.30
N LEU A 5 13.16 -13.49 -0.93
CA LEU A 5 13.08 -12.26 -0.15
C LEU A 5 13.78 -12.41 1.20
N ARG A 6 13.53 -13.51 1.92
CA ARG A 6 14.21 -13.82 3.18
C ARG A 6 15.73 -13.76 3.04
N LYS A 7 16.27 -14.42 2.01
CA LYS A 7 17.71 -14.42 1.76
C LYS A 7 18.22 -13.01 1.45
N LYS A 8 17.53 -12.28 0.58
CA LYS A 8 17.93 -10.92 0.18
C LYS A 8 17.93 -9.94 1.37
N LEU A 9 16.90 -9.99 2.22
CA LEU A 9 16.84 -9.19 3.45
C LEU A 9 17.99 -9.54 4.39
N LYS A 10 18.27 -10.83 4.60
CA LYS A 10 19.39 -11.29 5.43
C LYS A 10 20.74 -10.84 4.88
N ASP A 11 20.95 -10.97 3.57
CA ASP A 11 22.19 -10.56 2.89
C ASP A 11 22.39 -9.02 2.99
N ALA A 12 21.31 -8.25 3.05
CA ALA A 12 21.32 -6.81 3.29
C ALA A 12 21.40 -6.42 4.79
N GLY A 13 21.50 -7.40 5.70
CA GLY A 13 21.63 -7.16 7.15
C GLY A 13 20.32 -6.84 7.87
N HIS A 14 19.16 -7.05 7.24
CA HIS A 14 17.86 -6.87 7.86
C HIS A 14 17.40 -8.09 8.67
N ASN A 15 16.54 -7.87 9.67
CA ASN A 15 15.90 -8.93 10.43
C ASN A 15 14.93 -9.74 9.53
N THR A 16 14.86 -11.05 9.74
CA THR A 16 13.97 -11.97 9.01
C THR A 16 13.03 -12.74 9.94
N ASN A 17 12.80 -12.23 11.16
CA ASN A 17 11.72 -12.71 12.00
C ASN A 17 10.37 -12.42 11.33
N VAL A 18 9.40 -13.28 11.61
CA VAL A 18 8.04 -13.13 11.08
C VAL A 18 7.16 -12.38 12.07
N GLY A 19 6.29 -11.52 11.55
CA GLY A 19 5.22 -10.89 12.31
C GLY A 19 3.97 -11.78 12.43
N ASP A 20 2.88 -11.21 12.90
CA ASP A 20 1.62 -11.93 13.17
C ASP A 20 1.01 -12.56 11.91
N GLU A 21 1.22 -11.94 10.75
CA GLU A 21 0.74 -12.41 9.44
C GLU A 21 1.73 -13.36 8.73
N GLY A 22 2.83 -13.73 9.37
CA GLY A 22 3.85 -14.60 8.78
C GLY A 22 4.78 -13.93 7.74
N GLY A 23 4.56 -12.64 7.45
CA GLY A 23 5.45 -11.80 6.65
C GLY A 23 6.68 -11.32 7.43
N PHE A 24 7.68 -10.76 6.73
CA PHE A 24 8.85 -10.14 7.36
C PHE A 24 8.58 -8.67 7.69
N ALA A 25 9.03 -8.21 8.87
CA ALA A 25 8.94 -6.81 9.30
C ALA A 25 10.32 -6.16 9.51
N PRO A 26 11.13 -5.98 8.43
CA PRO A 26 12.44 -5.33 8.53
C PRO A 26 12.30 -3.81 8.76
N ASN A 27 13.29 -3.22 9.42
CA ASN A 27 13.36 -1.76 9.57
C ASN A 27 13.88 -1.12 8.26
N LEU A 28 12.95 -0.64 7.43
CA LEU A 28 13.21 -0.02 6.14
C LEU A 28 12.94 1.49 6.17
N LYS A 29 13.61 2.24 5.30
CA LYS A 29 13.55 3.71 5.30
C LYS A 29 12.30 4.29 4.66
N SER A 30 11.63 3.53 3.78
CA SER A 30 10.49 4.02 3.01
C SER A 30 9.71 2.86 2.38
N ALA A 31 8.47 3.12 1.97
CA ALA A 31 7.65 2.13 1.26
C ALA A 31 8.27 1.70 -0.08
N PRO A 32 8.81 2.58 -0.96
CA PRO A 32 9.52 2.18 -2.16
C PRO A 32 10.67 1.19 -1.90
N SER A 33 11.42 1.37 -0.79
CA SER A 33 12.48 0.43 -0.45
C SER A 33 11.95 -0.99 -0.21
N ALA A 34 10.76 -1.13 0.41
CA ALA A 34 10.14 -2.44 0.60
C ALA A 34 9.68 -3.04 -0.73
N LEU A 35 9.07 -2.22 -1.59
CA LEU A 35 8.62 -2.64 -2.92
C LEU A 35 9.81 -3.10 -3.79
N ASP A 36 10.93 -2.39 -3.77
CA ASP A 36 12.14 -2.75 -4.51
C ASP A 36 12.68 -4.13 -4.07
N PHE A 37 12.73 -4.40 -2.75
CA PHE A 37 13.12 -5.71 -2.24
C PHE A 37 12.20 -6.83 -2.76
N ILE A 38 10.89 -6.58 -2.81
CA ILE A 38 9.91 -7.56 -3.30
C ILE A 38 10.08 -7.77 -4.81
N MET A 39 10.16 -6.68 -5.60
CA MET A 39 10.32 -6.73 -7.06
C MET A 39 11.56 -7.52 -7.46
N GLU A 40 12.71 -7.21 -6.86
CA GLU A 40 13.94 -7.97 -7.12
C GLU A 40 13.82 -9.43 -6.69
N SER A 41 13.05 -9.72 -5.64
CA SER A 41 12.82 -11.10 -5.18
C SER A 41 11.88 -11.90 -6.08
N ILE A 42 10.96 -11.23 -6.77
CA ILE A 42 10.11 -11.81 -7.82
C ILE A 42 10.99 -12.23 -9.00
N GLU A 43 11.78 -11.29 -9.53
CA GLU A 43 12.69 -11.55 -10.65
C GLU A 43 13.71 -12.64 -10.33
N LYS A 44 14.34 -12.56 -9.15
CA LYS A 44 15.35 -13.53 -8.73
C LYS A 44 14.77 -14.93 -8.49
N ALA A 45 13.48 -15.03 -8.22
CA ALA A 45 12.77 -16.31 -8.14
C ALA A 45 12.39 -16.88 -9.52
N GLY A 46 12.65 -16.16 -10.61
CA GLY A 46 12.39 -16.61 -11.98
C GLY A 46 11.01 -16.22 -12.54
N PHE A 47 10.32 -15.26 -11.90
CA PHE A 47 9.02 -14.76 -12.34
C PHE A 47 9.14 -13.36 -12.93
N ARG A 48 8.23 -13.00 -13.84
CA ARG A 48 8.14 -11.67 -14.45
C ARG A 48 7.18 -10.79 -13.67
N PRO A 49 7.64 -9.69 -13.04
CA PRO A 49 6.76 -8.75 -12.35
C PRO A 49 5.74 -8.12 -13.32
N GLY A 50 4.49 -7.99 -12.88
CA GLY A 50 3.39 -7.46 -13.68
C GLY A 50 2.76 -8.43 -14.68
N GLU A 51 3.40 -9.58 -14.95
CA GLU A 51 2.83 -10.64 -15.80
C GLU A 51 2.50 -11.89 -14.98
N ASP A 52 3.50 -12.45 -14.31
CA ASP A 52 3.32 -13.67 -13.51
C ASP A 52 2.93 -13.33 -12.06
N VAL A 53 3.39 -12.17 -11.55
CA VAL A 53 3.16 -11.71 -10.18
C VAL A 53 2.97 -10.20 -10.14
N ALA A 54 1.90 -9.75 -9.51
CA ALA A 54 1.62 -8.34 -9.24
C ALA A 54 1.66 -8.05 -7.73
N LEU A 55 1.63 -6.78 -7.35
CA LEU A 55 1.64 -6.32 -5.98
C LEU A 55 0.25 -5.89 -5.52
N GLY A 56 -0.03 -6.11 -4.24
CA GLY A 56 -1.15 -5.52 -3.51
C GLY A 56 -0.62 -4.80 -2.28
N LEU A 57 -1.26 -3.69 -1.92
CA LEU A 57 -0.96 -2.94 -0.71
C LEU A 57 -2.19 -2.93 0.17
N ASP A 58 -2.00 -3.16 1.46
CA ASP A 58 -2.87 -2.61 2.50
C ASP A 58 -2.09 -1.49 3.19
N CYS A 59 -2.63 -0.28 3.13
CA CYS A 59 -2.00 0.88 3.73
C CYS A 59 -2.44 1.07 5.18
N ALA A 60 -3.62 0.59 5.58
CA ALA A 60 -4.26 0.92 6.86
C ALA A 60 -4.11 2.41 7.22
N ALA A 61 -4.45 3.30 6.28
CA ALA A 61 -3.99 4.69 6.34
C ALA A 61 -4.58 5.52 7.49
N THR A 62 -5.68 5.06 8.08
CA THR A 62 -6.25 5.60 9.32
C THR A 62 -5.22 5.63 10.46
N GLU A 63 -4.36 4.59 10.57
CA GLU A 63 -3.38 4.45 11.65
C GLU A 63 -2.32 5.56 11.69
N PHE A 64 -2.09 6.23 10.55
CA PHE A 64 -1.17 7.36 10.45
C PHE A 64 -1.85 8.65 9.99
N PHE A 65 -3.19 8.72 10.01
CA PHE A 65 -3.92 9.95 9.77
C PHE A 65 -4.10 10.73 11.08
N LYS A 66 -3.47 11.91 11.17
CA LYS A 66 -3.45 12.76 12.36
C LYS A 66 -3.70 14.21 11.96
N ASP A 67 -4.62 14.87 12.65
CA ASP A 67 -4.93 16.29 12.46
C ASP A 67 -5.20 16.66 10.98
N GLY A 68 -5.99 15.83 10.28
CA GLY A 68 -6.35 16.04 8.88
C GLY A 68 -5.26 15.70 7.86
N ASN A 69 -4.15 15.08 8.27
CA ASN A 69 -3.01 14.78 7.41
C ASN A 69 -2.47 13.37 7.62
N TYR A 70 -1.84 12.81 6.59
CA TYR A 70 -1.15 11.52 6.61
C TYR A 70 0.32 11.69 7.03
N VAL A 71 0.67 11.22 8.23
CA VAL A 71 1.96 11.45 8.89
C VAL A 71 2.85 10.20 8.81
N TYR A 72 3.75 10.18 7.83
CA TYR A 72 4.75 9.12 7.66
C TYR A 72 5.97 9.40 8.54
N GLU A 73 5.88 9.05 9.83
CA GLU A 73 6.93 9.33 10.83
C GLU A 73 8.30 8.76 10.43
N GLY A 74 8.34 7.53 9.93
CA GLY A 74 9.57 6.87 9.46
C GLY A 74 10.24 7.59 8.28
N GLU A 75 9.47 8.26 7.44
CA GLU A 75 9.98 9.08 6.32
C GLU A 75 10.14 10.56 6.68
N LYS A 76 9.66 11.00 7.85
CA LYS A 76 9.53 12.40 8.25
C LYS A 76 8.80 13.23 7.19
N LYS A 77 7.69 12.69 6.67
CA LYS A 77 6.85 13.36 5.67
C LYS A 77 5.40 13.44 6.14
N THR A 78 4.77 14.54 5.80
CA THR A 78 3.33 14.74 6.01
C THR A 78 2.70 15.07 4.66
N ARG A 79 1.54 14.45 4.39
CA ARG A 79 0.77 14.67 3.17
C ARG A 79 -0.65 15.04 3.54
N ASP A 80 -1.21 16.06 2.90
CA ASP A 80 -2.65 16.27 2.91
C ASP A 80 -3.36 15.15 2.10
N PRO A 81 -4.68 14.98 2.19
CA PRO A 81 -5.45 13.98 1.43
C PRO A 81 -5.14 13.93 -0.07
N LYS A 82 -5.03 15.09 -0.72
CA LYS A 82 -4.77 15.16 -2.16
C LYS A 82 -3.35 14.71 -2.49
N ALA A 83 -2.38 15.08 -1.67
CA ALA A 83 -0.99 14.67 -1.80
C ALA A 83 -0.81 13.17 -1.53
N GLN A 84 -1.58 12.62 -0.58
CA GLN A 84 -1.61 11.18 -0.32
C GLN A 84 -2.18 10.40 -1.50
N ALA A 85 -3.34 10.82 -2.02
CA ALA A 85 -3.93 10.18 -3.19
C ALA A 85 -2.99 10.21 -4.42
N LYS A 86 -2.32 11.36 -4.67
CA LYS A 86 -1.31 11.47 -5.72
C LYS A 86 -0.08 10.59 -5.48
N TYR A 87 0.34 10.43 -4.23
CA TYR A 87 1.46 9.58 -3.87
C TYR A 87 1.15 8.11 -4.17
N LEU A 88 -0.03 7.63 -3.79
CA LEU A 88 -0.48 6.27 -4.10
C LEU A 88 -0.64 6.05 -5.61
N ALA A 89 -1.21 7.02 -6.32
CA ALA A 89 -1.30 6.99 -7.78
C ALA A 89 0.09 6.89 -8.44
N LYS A 90 1.09 7.59 -7.89
CA LYS A 90 2.48 7.48 -8.36
C LYS A 90 3.04 6.08 -8.12
N LEU A 91 2.87 5.52 -6.91
CA LEU A 91 3.33 4.16 -6.62
C LEU A 91 2.71 3.15 -7.58
N ALA A 92 1.39 3.22 -7.82
CA ALA A 92 0.69 2.34 -8.75
C ALA A 92 1.12 2.50 -10.21
N SER A 93 1.75 3.63 -10.57
CA SER A 93 2.36 3.83 -11.88
C SER A 93 3.81 3.35 -11.95
N ASP A 94 4.54 3.39 -10.83
CA ASP A 94 5.95 3.00 -10.77
C ASP A 94 6.12 1.48 -10.60
N TYR A 95 5.14 0.81 -9.98
CA TYR A 95 5.15 -0.62 -9.66
C TYR A 95 3.90 -1.32 -10.20
N PRO A 96 3.92 -2.64 -10.45
CA PRO A 96 2.75 -3.40 -10.90
C PRO A 96 1.74 -3.63 -9.76
N ILE A 97 1.26 -2.55 -9.14
CA ILE A 97 0.26 -2.60 -8.08
C ILE A 97 -1.12 -2.66 -8.70
N ILE A 98 -1.82 -3.77 -8.47
CA ILE A 98 -3.16 -4.00 -9.02
C ILE A 98 -4.27 -3.78 -8.00
N THR A 99 -3.94 -3.71 -6.71
CA THR A 99 -4.90 -3.44 -5.63
C THR A 99 -4.28 -2.60 -4.52
N ILE A 100 -5.04 -1.64 -3.99
CA ILE A 100 -4.71 -0.86 -2.80
C ILE A 100 -5.92 -0.90 -1.87
N GLU A 101 -5.70 -1.38 -0.67
CA GLU A 101 -6.62 -1.41 0.45
C GLU A 101 -6.31 -0.27 1.42
N ASP A 102 -7.37 0.37 1.92
CA ASP A 102 -7.34 1.47 2.89
C ASP A 102 -6.24 2.52 2.65
N GLY A 103 -6.13 2.95 1.39
CA GLY A 103 -5.15 3.94 0.97
C GLY A 103 -5.33 5.33 1.63
N LEU A 104 -6.55 5.62 2.08
CA LEU A 104 -6.95 6.84 2.78
C LEU A 104 -7.70 6.45 4.07
N ALA A 105 -7.74 7.38 5.02
CA ALA A 105 -8.43 7.20 6.30
C ALA A 105 -9.92 6.92 6.10
N GLU A 106 -10.52 6.19 7.05
CA GLU A 106 -11.89 5.68 6.97
C GLU A 106 -12.96 6.76 6.72
N ASP A 107 -12.75 7.99 7.21
CA ASP A 107 -13.69 9.10 7.04
C ASP A 107 -13.19 10.20 6.05
N ASP A 108 -12.08 9.97 5.35
CA ASP A 108 -11.57 10.89 4.31
C ASP A 108 -12.23 10.63 2.93
N TRP A 109 -13.55 10.82 2.87
CA TRP A 109 -14.35 10.60 1.66
C TRP A 109 -13.88 11.45 0.46
N GLU A 110 -13.42 12.68 0.70
CA GLU A 110 -12.88 13.53 -0.36
C GLU A 110 -11.57 12.94 -0.92
N GLY A 111 -10.65 12.50 -0.07
CA GLY A 111 -9.43 11.80 -0.47
C GLY A 111 -9.71 10.52 -1.24
N TRP A 112 -10.67 9.70 -0.77
CA TRP A 112 -11.11 8.48 -1.45
C TRP A 112 -11.65 8.77 -2.86
N LYS A 113 -12.48 9.81 -3.01
CA LYS A 113 -12.98 10.23 -4.32
C LYS A 113 -11.85 10.65 -5.26
N ILE A 114 -10.90 11.44 -4.76
CA ILE A 114 -9.71 11.86 -5.54
C ILE A 114 -8.90 10.65 -5.99
N LEU A 115 -8.61 9.70 -5.10
CA LEU A 115 -7.84 8.49 -5.47
C LEU A 115 -8.59 7.64 -6.48
N THR A 116 -9.89 7.46 -6.30
CA THR A 116 -10.77 6.73 -7.23
C THR A 116 -10.76 7.37 -8.61
N ASP A 117 -10.85 8.69 -8.70
CA ASP A 117 -10.78 9.42 -9.97
C ASP A 117 -9.40 9.30 -10.64
N LEU A 118 -8.32 9.26 -9.86
CA LEU A 118 -6.95 9.15 -10.38
C LEU A 118 -6.64 7.76 -10.94
N ILE A 119 -6.96 6.69 -10.21
CA ILE A 119 -6.48 5.33 -10.52
C ILE A 119 -7.52 4.21 -10.46
N GLY A 120 -8.75 4.45 -10.00
CA GLY A 120 -9.78 3.41 -9.81
C GLY A 120 -10.19 2.67 -11.09
N LYS A 121 -9.87 3.20 -12.27
CA LYS A 121 -10.06 2.50 -13.56
C LYS A 121 -9.02 1.42 -13.87
N LYS A 122 -7.87 1.45 -13.19
CA LYS A 122 -6.70 0.59 -13.48
C LYS A 122 -6.24 -0.22 -12.26
N THR A 123 -6.52 0.27 -11.06
CA THR A 123 -6.12 -0.33 -9.80
C THR A 123 -7.37 -0.55 -8.96
N GLN A 124 -7.56 -1.76 -8.44
CA GLN A 124 -8.63 -2.05 -7.50
C GLN A 124 -8.41 -1.23 -6.22
N LEU A 125 -9.46 -0.56 -5.75
CA LEU A 125 -9.45 0.15 -4.48
C LEU A 125 -10.40 -0.57 -3.53
N VAL A 126 -9.87 -1.07 -2.42
CA VAL A 126 -10.60 -1.85 -1.41
C VAL A 126 -10.74 -0.99 -0.17
N GLY A 127 -11.96 -0.85 0.33
CA GLY A 127 -12.22 -0.22 1.62
C GLY A 127 -12.51 -1.29 2.66
N ASP A 128 -11.63 -1.47 3.65
CA ASP A 128 -11.88 -2.33 4.81
C ASP A 128 -12.46 -1.50 5.94
N ASP A 129 -11.65 -0.69 6.63
CA ASP A 129 -12.08 0.26 7.66
C ASP A 129 -13.06 1.30 7.10
N LEU A 130 -12.90 1.68 5.81
CA LEU A 130 -13.85 2.59 5.16
C LEU A 130 -15.30 2.06 5.21
N PHE A 131 -15.49 0.76 5.05
CA PHE A 131 -16.83 0.17 4.94
C PHE A 131 -17.25 -0.68 6.14
N VAL A 132 -16.32 -1.24 6.92
CA VAL A 132 -16.56 -2.11 8.09
C VAL A 132 -17.65 -3.16 7.87
N THR A 133 -17.74 -3.70 6.65
CA THR A 133 -18.82 -4.61 6.22
C THR A 133 -20.24 -4.05 6.47
N ASN A 134 -20.40 -2.72 6.51
CA ASN A 134 -21.64 -2.02 6.77
C ASN A 134 -22.31 -1.56 5.46
N THR A 135 -23.47 -2.15 5.17
CA THR A 135 -24.25 -1.87 3.95
C THR A 135 -24.63 -0.40 3.76
N ALA A 136 -24.80 0.38 4.83
CA ALA A 136 -25.13 1.81 4.73
C ALA A 136 -23.92 2.61 4.22
N ARG A 137 -22.73 2.43 4.82
CA ARG A 137 -21.49 3.08 4.36
C ARG A 137 -21.13 2.64 2.94
N LEU A 138 -21.28 1.34 2.63
CA LEU A 138 -21.06 0.83 1.28
C LEU A 138 -21.97 1.50 0.25
N ARG A 139 -23.26 1.64 0.55
CA ARG A 139 -24.21 2.33 -0.33
C ARG A 139 -23.78 3.79 -0.56
N ASP A 140 -23.39 4.48 0.50
CA ASP A 140 -22.98 5.88 0.42
C ASP A 140 -21.70 6.01 -0.44
N GLY A 141 -20.75 5.07 -0.32
CA GLY A 141 -19.55 5.03 -1.18
C GLY A 141 -19.79 4.67 -2.64
N ILE A 142 -20.83 3.89 -2.96
CA ILE A 142 -21.24 3.65 -4.35
C ILE A 142 -21.79 4.94 -5.00
N HIS A 143 -22.30 5.89 -4.21
CA HIS A 143 -22.88 7.14 -4.70
C HIS A 143 -21.91 8.33 -4.70
N MET A 144 -20.67 8.13 -4.22
CA MET A 144 -19.59 9.11 -4.17
C MET A 144 -19.04 9.45 -5.56
#